data_AF-A0A845Q7C3-F1
#
_entry.id   AF-A0A845Q7C3-F1
#
_cell.length_a   1.000
_cell.length_b   1.000
_cell.length_c   1.000
_cell.angle_alpha   90.00
_cell.angle_beta   90.00
_cell.angle_gamma   90.00
#
_symmetry.space_group_name_H-M   'P 1'
#
loop_
_entity.id
_entity.type
_entity.pdbx_description
1 polymer ?
#
loop_
_entity_poly.entity_id
_entity_poly.type
_entity_poly.pdbx_seq_one_letter_code
_entity_poly.pdbx_strand_id
1 'polypeptide(L)'
;MTNPRLSPLCNKIVRHMTRRGYITARDAMLDYGITSASLSRRICDIEETGYIIRRVRTVHPINKQRYTRYSIDTKAMAQKAA
;
A
#
# COMPACT_ATOMS: atom_id res chain seq x y z
N MET A 1 -7.72 3.72 -13.87
CA MET A 1 -8.54 4.36 -12.82
C MET A 1 -7.61 5.14 -11.90
N THR A 2 -7.75 6.46 -11.91
CA THR A 2 -6.97 7.40 -11.10
C THR A 2 -8.00 8.12 -10.23
N ASN A 3 -7.87 8.06 -8.91
CA ASN A 3 -8.81 8.75 -8.02
C ASN A 3 -8.38 10.22 -7.90
N PRO A 4 -9.21 11.19 -8.32
CA PRO A 4 -8.85 12.60 -8.31
C PRO A 4 -8.67 13.17 -6.89
N ARG A 5 -9.12 12.47 -5.85
CA ARG A 5 -8.89 12.84 -4.44
C ARG A 5 -7.52 12.43 -3.90
N LEU A 6 -6.77 11.61 -4.64
CA LEU A 6 -5.46 11.10 -4.22
C LEU A 6 -4.31 11.83 -4.94
N SER A 7 -3.23 12.09 -4.20
CA SER A 7 -1.95 12.52 -4.77
C SER A 7 -1.53 11.57 -5.92
N PRO A 8 -0.87 12.08 -6.99
CA PRO A 8 -0.43 11.25 -8.11
C PRO A 8 0.40 10.03 -7.70
N LEU A 9 1.22 10.15 -6.66
CA LEU A 9 2.02 9.03 -6.17
C LEU A 9 1.22 8.08 -5.26
N CYS A 10 0.19 8.55 -4.53
CA CYS A 10 -0.75 7.64 -3.87
C CYS A 10 -1.52 6.79 -4.89
N ASN A 11 -1.94 7.40 -6.02
CA ASN A 11 -2.54 6.66 -7.13
C ASN A 11 -1.61 5.59 -7.72
N LYS A 12 -0.31 5.89 -7.86
CA LYS A 12 0.69 4.89 -8.30
C LYS A 12 0.81 3.73 -7.30
N ILE A 13 0.87 4.03 -6.00
CA ILE A 13 0.96 3.02 -4.93
C ILE A 13 -0.29 2.15 -4.89
N VAL A 14 -1.48 2.74 -4.99
CA VAL A 14 -2.75 1.99 -5.10
C VAL A 14 -2.70 1.06 -6.31
N ARG A 15 -2.31 1.57 -7.49
CA ARG A 15 -2.20 0.74 -8.70
C ARG A 15 -1.20 -0.40 -8.55
N HIS A 16 -0.09 -0.17 -7.86
CA HIS A 16 0.89 -1.19 -7.54
C HIS A 16 0.28 -2.28 -6.68
N MET A 17 -0.39 -1.90 -5.58
CA MET A 17 -1.06 -2.84 -4.68
C MET A 17 -2.18 -3.61 -5.39
N THR A 18 -2.95 -2.97 -6.29
CA THR A 18 -3.99 -3.66 -7.06
C THR A 18 -3.40 -4.68 -8.04
N ARG A 19 -2.26 -4.39 -8.70
CA ARG A 19 -1.65 -5.29 -9.69
C ARG A 19 -0.85 -6.43 -9.05
N ARG A 20 -0.03 -6.11 -8.04
CA ARG A 20 0.87 -7.07 -7.37
C ARG A 20 0.22 -7.77 -6.17
N GLY A 21 -0.78 -7.14 -5.58
CA GLY A 21 -1.45 -7.59 -4.35
C GLY A 21 -0.88 -6.95 -3.08
N TYR A 22 0.40 -6.58 -3.06
CA TYR A 22 1.02 -5.93 -1.90
C TYR A 22 2.21 -5.03 -2.29
N ILE A 23 2.56 -4.12 -1.39
CA ILE A 23 3.76 -3.29 -1.45
C ILE A 23 4.54 -3.41 -0.14
N THR A 24 5.87 -3.41 -0.23
CA THR A 24 6.77 -3.33 0.92
C THR A 24 7.57 -2.03 0.89
N ALA A 25 8.19 -1.67 2.02
CA ALA A 25 9.07 -0.51 2.08
C ALA A 25 10.24 -0.59 1.06
N ARG A 26 10.74 -1.80 0.77
CA ARG A 26 11.81 -2.00 -0.22
C ARG A 26 11.31 -1.73 -1.63
N ASP A 27 10.15 -2.27 -2.01
CA ASP A 27 9.57 -2.00 -3.33
C ASP A 27 9.29 -0.50 -3.48
N ALA A 28 8.76 0.13 -2.43
CA ALA A 28 8.49 1.57 -2.44
C ALA A 28 9.76 2.42 -2.64
N MET A 29 10.86 2.01 -2.02
CA MET A 29 12.15 2.69 -2.18
C MET A 29 12.74 2.47 -3.58
N LEU A 30 12.64 1.26 -4.14
CA LEU A 30 13.21 0.94 -5.45
C LEU A 30 12.39 1.50 -6.61
N ASP A 31 11.06 1.33 -6.58
CA ASP A 31 10.19 1.69 -7.70
C ASP A 31 9.76 3.17 -7.67
N TYR A 32 9.65 3.76 -6.48
CA TYR A 32 9.11 5.10 -6.28
C TYR A 32 10.07 6.06 -5.59
N GLY A 33 11.25 5.61 -5.19
CA GLY A 33 12.25 6.46 -4.53
C GLY A 33 11.79 6.99 -3.17
N ILE A 34 10.81 6.34 -2.51
CA ILE A 34 10.28 6.81 -1.23
C ILE A 34 10.75 5.96 -0.05
N THR A 35 11.02 6.62 1.06
CA THR A 35 11.39 5.96 2.31
C THR A 35 10.17 5.32 2.99
N SER A 36 10.44 4.44 3.96
CA SER A 36 9.41 3.78 4.76
C SER A 36 8.45 4.76 5.46
N ALA A 37 8.97 5.88 5.97
CA ALA A 37 8.17 6.91 6.64
C ALA A 37 7.17 7.55 5.65
N SER A 38 7.65 7.91 4.46
CA SER A 38 6.82 8.46 3.39
C SER A 38 5.78 7.47 2.89
N LEU A 39 6.11 6.18 2.80
CA LEU A 39 5.14 5.13 2.47
C LEU A 39 4.03 5.07 3.52
N SER A 40 4.40 5.08 4.80
CA SER A 40 3.44 5.03 5.92
C SER A 40 2.44 6.19 5.85
N ARG A 41 2.94 7.41 5.63
CA ARG A 41 2.09 8.61 5.49
C ARG A 41 1.11 8.48 4.33
N ARG A 42 1.60 8.07 3.15
CA ARG A 42 0.77 7.87 1.96
C ARG A 42 -0.29 6.80 2.17
N ILE A 43 0.01 5.77 2.95
CA ILE A 43 -0.96 4.73 3.29
C ILE A 43 -2.08 5.31 4.16
N CYS A 44 -1.76 6.16 5.16
CA CYS A 44 -2.79 6.87 5.91
C CYS A 44 -3.66 7.74 4.99
N ASP A 45 -3.04 8.51 4.09
CA ASP A 45 -3.79 9.34 3.13
C ASP A 45 -4.70 8.48 2.23
N ILE A 46 -4.26 7.28 1.84
CA ILE A 46 -5.06 6.32 1.07
C ILE A 46 -6.23 5.79 1.92
N GLU A 47 -6.02 5.48 3.20
CA GLU A 47 -7.07 5.04 4.11
C GLU A 47 -8.13 6.12 4.36
N GLU A 48 -7.73 7.38 4.47
CA GLU A 48 -8.64 8.53 4.62
C GLU A 48 -9.59 8.66 3.41
N THR A 49 -9.15 8.23 2.21
CA THR A 49 -10.03 8.21 1.03
C THR A 49 -10.99 7.00 0.96
N GLY A 50 -10.97 6.13 1.97
CA GLY A 50 -11.90 5.01 2.13
C GLY A 50 -11.36 3.66 1.67
N TYR A 51 -10.09 3.57 1.29
CA TYR A 51 -9.45 2.26 1.02
C TYR A 51 -9.15 1.55 2.34
N ILE A 52 -9.36 0.25 2.38
CA ILE A 52 -9.03 -0.57 3.55
C ILE A 52 -7.68 -1.22 3.30
N ILE A 53 -6.68 -0.84 4.09
CA ILE A 53 -5.30 -1.34 3.96
C ILE A 53 -5.02 -2.37 5.07
N ARG A 54 -4.68 -3.58 4.65
CA ARG A 54 -4.21 -4.64 5.56
C ARG A 54 -2.69 -4.58 5.71
N ARG A 55 -2.24 -4.61 6.97
CA ARG A 55 -0.81 -4.57 7.35
C ARG A 55 -0.40 -5.94 7.88
N VAL A 56 0.50 -6.63 7.19
CA VAL A 56 1.01 -7.95 7.60
C VAL A 56 2.50 -7.85 7.90
N ARG A 57 2.86 -8.07 9.17
CA ARG A 57 4.26 -8.17 9.59
C ARG A 57 4.79 -9.55 9.24
N THR A 58 5.87 -9.60 8.47
CA THR A 58 6.51 -10.84 8.02
C THR A 58 7.99 -10.79 8.36
N VAL A 59 8.60 -11.96 8.54
CA VAL A 59 10.05 -12.11 8.71
C VAL A 59 10.63 -12.63 7.40
N HIS A 60 11.71 -12.01 6.94
CA HIS A 60 12.36 -12.46 5.72
C HIS A 60 13.19 -13.70 6.01
N PRO A 61 13.06 -14.79 5.22
CA PRO A 61 13.62 -16.10 5.59
C PRO A 61 15.14 -16.12 5.66
N ILE A 62 15.81 -15.33 4.81
CA ILE A 62 17.28 -15.31 4.69
C ILE A 62 17.93 -14.44 5.77
N ASN A 63 17.65 -13.14 5.77
CA ASN A 63 18.29 -12.18 6.67
C ASN A 63 17.57 -12.01 8.03
N LYS A 64 16.46 -12.73 8.28
CA LYS A 64 15.62 -12.65 9.48
C LYS A 64 15.10 -11.24 9.81
N GLN A 65 15.17 -10.29 8.88
CA GLN A 65 14.69 -8.93 9.10
C GLN A 65 13.16 -8.91 9.05
N ARG A 66 12.57 -8.15 9.97
CA ARG A 66 11.12 -7.92 10.01
C ARG A 66 10.75 -6.84 9.00
N TYR A 67 9.71 -7.08 8.23
CA TYR A 67 9.18 -6.11 7.28
C TYR A 67 7.66 -6.17 7.25
N THR A 68 7.05 -5.06 6.84
CA THR A 68 5.59 -4.94 6.72
C THR A 68 5.19 -5.00 5.27
N ARG A 69 4.21 -5.86 4.97
CA ARG A 69 3.51 -5.91 3.69
C ARG A 69 2.18 -5.16 3.83
N TYR A 70 1.95 -4.23 2.92
CA TYR A 70 0.70 -3.48 2.83
C TYR A 70 -0.07 -3.98 1.62
N SER A 71 -1.33 -4.37 1.82
CA SER A 71 -2.21 -4.84 0.75
C SER A 71 -3.56 -4.15 0.85
N ILE A 72 -4.18 -3.85 -0.29
CA ILE A 72 -5.56 -3.35 -0.29
C ILE A 72 -6.48 -4.54 -0.09
N ASP A 73 -7.40 -4.43 0.87
CA ASP A 73 -8.46 -5.40 1.03
C ASP A 73 -9.55 -5.15 -0.03
N THR A 74 -9.44 -5.85 -1.14
CA THR A 74 -10.41 -5.76 -2.25
C THR A 74 -11.79 -6.31 -1.86
N LYS A 75 -11.87 -7.26 -0.91
CA LYS A 75 -13.16 -7.79 -0.44
C LYS A 75 -13.91 -6.74 0.38
N ALA A 76 -13.19 -5.94 1.17
CA ALA A 76 -13.80 -4.90 1.99
C ALA A 76 -14.28 -3.69 1.17
N MET A 77 -13.73 -3.44 -0.03
CA MET A 77 -14.27 -2.45 -0.98
C MET A 77 -15.64 -2.85 -1.54
N ALA A 78 -15.87 -4.14 -1.80
CA ALA A 78 -17.14 -4.61 -2.38
C ALA A 78 -18.33 -4.45 -1.42
N GLN A 79 -18.09 -4.52 -0.10
CA GLN A 79 -19.15 -4.45 0.91
C GLN A 79 -19.67 -3.04 1.20
N LYS A 80 -18.98 -1.98 0.75
CA LYS A 80 -19.42 -0.59 0.93
C LYS A 80 -20.20 -0.02 -0.26
N ALA A 81 -20.38 -0.82 -1.31
CA ALA A 81 -21.08 -0.42 -2.55
C ALA A 81 -22.41 -1.17 -2.76
N ALA A 82 -22.84 -1.98 -1.79
CA ALA A 82 -24.15 -2.65 -1.73
C ALA A 82 -24.95 -2.09 -0.56
#